data_AF-A0A377LQB8-F1
#
_entry.id   AF-A0A377LQB8-F1
#
_cell.length_a   1.000
_cell.length_b   1.000
_cell.length_c   1.000
_cell.angle_alpha   90.00
_cell.angle_beta   90.00
_cell.angle_gamma   90.00
#
_symmetry.space_group_name_H-M   'P 1'
#
loop_
_entity.id
_entity.type
_entity.pdbx_description
1 polymer ?
#
loop_
_entity_poly.entity_id
_entity_poly.type
_entity_poly.pdbx_seq_one_letter_code
_entity_poly.pdbx_strand_id
1 'polypeptide(L)'
;MVWSGQSIYAWHVNRLIAPNERTTDAQRKRVGYFVFHNDQWWLVNEGINGLMSLPDKRQIAIGEKIELTNNAQFVLSKEEGGRLVVVQLVEN
;
A
#
# COMPACT_ATOMS: atom_id res chain seq x y z
N MET A 1 12.65 -0.57 1.77
CA MET A 1 12.95 -1.17 0.45
C MET A 1 11.89 -2.22 0.16
N VAL A 2 11.39 -2.30 -1.08
CA VAL A 2 10.36 -3.27 -1.51
C VAL A 2 10.89 -4.10 -2.67
N TRP A 3 10.30 -5.27 -2.90
CA TRP A 3 10.60 -6.13 -4.06
C TRP A 3 9.29 -6.65 -4.69
N SER A 4 9.40 -7.23 -5.89
CA SER A 4 8.22 -7.71 -6.62
C SER A 4 7.61 -8.91 -5.90
N GLY A 5 6.31 -8.86 -5.63
CA GLY A 5 5.58 -9.82 -4.81
C GLY A 5 5.51 -9.49 -3.31
N GLN A 6 6.18 -8.42 -2.85
CA GLN A 6 6.08 -8.00 -1.45
C GLN A 6 4.63 -7.62 -1.11
N SER A 7 4.10 -8.23 -0.05
CA SER A 7 2.73 -8.06 0.41
C SER A 7 2.57 -6.92 1.42
N ILE A 8 1.40 -6.28 1.41
CA ILE A 8 0.90 -5.33 2.41
C ILE A 8 -0.20 -6.01 3.23
N TYR A 9 -0.23 -5.68 4.52
CA TYR A 9 -1.15 -6.22 5.52
C TYR A 9 -1.70 -5.08 6.38
N ALA A 10 -2.69 -5.37 7.24
CA ALA A 10 -3.37 -4.34 8.03
C ALA A 10 -2.42 -3.45 8.87
N TRP A 11 -1.35 -4.02 9.44
CA TRP A 11 -0.35 -3.29 10.23
C TRP A 11 0.55 -2.36 9.40
N HIS A 12 0.67 -2.61 8.09
CA HIS A 12 1.34 -1.70 7.17
C HIS A 12 0.44 -0.50 6.82
N VAL A 13 -0.89 -0.71 6.77
CA VAL A 13 -1.88 0.32 6.45
C VAL A 13 -2.11 1.27 7.62
N ASN A 14 -2.23 0.72 8.84
CA ASN A 14 -2.49 1.49 10.05
C ASN A 14 -1.51 1.09 11.17
N ARG A 15 -0.79 2.09 11.71
CA ARG A 15 0.20 1.89 12.78
C ARG A 15 -0.40 1.41 14.11
N LEU A 16 -1.69 1.61 14.32
CA LEU A 16 -2.40 1.18 15.54
C LEU A 16 -2.66 -0.34 15.54
N ILE A 17 -2.41 -1.01 14.42
CA ILE A 17 -2.50 -2.47 14.30
C ILE A 17 -1.07 -3.03 14.41
N ALA A 18 -0.82 -3.80 15.47
CA ALA A 18 0.44 -4.49 15.66
C ALA A 18 0.38 -5.93 15.12
N PRO A 19 1.43 -6.42 14.42
CA PRO A 19 1.55 -7.82 14.03
C PRO A 19 2.02 -8.64 15.24
N ASN A 20 1.09 -9.26 15.96
CA ASN A 20 1.38 -10.03 17.16
C ASN A 20 0.43 -11.24 17.29
N GLU A 21 0.54 -11.97 18.39
CA GLU A 21 -0.27 -13.18 18.63
C GLU A 21 -1.79 -12.92 18.64
N ARG A 22 -2.20 -11.67 18.90
CA ARG A 22 -3.62 -11.24 18.93
C ARG A 22 -4.14 -10.77 17.58
N THR A 23 -3.31 -10.78 16.53
CA THR A 23 -3.74 -10.43 15.17
C THR A 23 -4.86 -11.35 14.72
N THR A 24 -5.99 -10.77 14.27
CA THR A 24 -7.14 -11.56 13.82
C THR A 24 -6.87 -12.20 12.46
N ASP A 25 -7.61 -13.24 12.11
CA ASP A 25 -7.45 -13.89 10.80
C ASP A 25 -7.73 -12.95 9.63
N ALA A 26 -8.61 -11.95 9.82
CA ALA A 26 -8.83 -10.90 8.84
C ALA A 26 -7.58 -10.02 8.66
N GLN A 27 -6.90 -9.66 9.75
CA GLN A 27 -5.68 -8.83 9.69
C GLN A 27 -4.47 -9.58 9.12
N ARG A 28 -4.46 -10.91 9.20
CA ARG A 28 -3.44 -11.77 8.58
C ARG A 28 -3.61 -11.91 7.07
N LYS A 29 -4.75 -11.52 6.50
CA LYS A 29 -4.95 -11.53 5.05
C LYS A 29 -4.20 -10.36 4.40
N ARG A 30 -3.59 -10.66 3.26
CA ARG A 30 -2.97 -9.64 2.41
C ARG A 30 -4.05 -8.66 1.93
N VAL A 31 -3.72 -7.38 1.94
CA VAL A 31 -4.62 -6.29 1.49
C VAL A 31 -4.09 -5.58 0.25
N GLY A 32 -2.86 -5.88 -0.18
CA GLY A 32 -2.29 -5.42 -1.43
C GLY A 32 -0.89 -5.95 -1.61
N TYR A 33 -0.27 -5.69 -2.75
CA TYR A 33 1.11 -6.11 -3.01
C TYR A 33 1.80 -5.21 -4.02
N PHE A 34 3.12 -5.18 -3.93
CA PHE A 34 4.00 -4.54 -4.89
C PHE A 34 4.33 -5.50 -6.01
N VAL A 35 4.31 -5.03 -7.26
CA VAL A 35 4.72 -5.82 -8.42
C VAL A 35 5.46 -4.95 -9.42
N PHE A 36 6.57 -5.47 -9.94
CA PHE A 36 7.25 -4.91 -11.10
C PHE A 36 6.80 -5.68 -12.34
N HIS A 37 6.16 -4.98 -13.28
CA HIS A 37 5.61 -5.58 -14.50
C HIS A 37 5.63 -4.57 -15.63
N ASN A 38 6.10 -4.99 -16.81
CA ASN A 38 6.28 -4.16 -18.00
C ASN A 38 7.06 -2.87 -17.70
N ASP A 39 8.22 -3.02 -17.06
CA ASP A 39 9.13 -1.93 -16.70
C ASP A 39 8.53 -0.86 -15.78
N GLN A 40 7.42 -1.18 -15.11
CA GLN A 40 6.72 -0.28 -14.19
C GLN A 40 6.48 -0.95 -12.84
N TRP A 41 6.62 -0.16 -11.78
CA TRP A 41 6.22 -0.58 -10.44
C TRP A 41 4.76 -0.23 -10.17
N TRP A 42 4.06 -1.17 -9.55
CA TRP A 42 2.67 -1.05 -9.17
C TRP A 42 2.46 -1.43 -7.72
N LEU A 43 1.56 -0.73 -7.05
CA LEU A 43 0.85 -1.23 -5.87
C LEU A 43 -0.55 -1.65 -6.30
N VAL A 44 -0.86 -2.93 -6.19
CA VAL A 44 -2.18 -3.50 -6.45
C VAL A 44 -2.98 -3.51 -5.16
N ASN A 45 -4.21 -2.99 -5.22
CA ASN A 45 -5.12 -2.91 -4.08
C ASN A 45 -6.02 -4.15 -4.03
N GLU A 46 -5.87 -4.99 -3.00
CA GLU A 46 -6.71 -6.17 -2.78
C GLU A 46 -7.67 -6.02 -1.58
N GLY A 47 -7.55 -4.95 -0.79
CA GLY A 47 -8.32 -4.78 0.44
C GLY A 47 -8.04 -3.51 1.25
N ILE A 48 -7.37 -2.51 0.68
CA ILE A 48 -7.08 -1.22 1.31
C ILE A 48 -8.23 -0.26 0.97
N ASN A 49 -9.21 -0.15 1.87
CA ASN A 49 -10.37 0.74 1.69
C ASN A 49 -9.98 2.23 1.61
N GLY A 50 -8.91 2.63 2.28
CA GLY A 50 -8.48 4.02 2.39
C GLY A 50 -7.47 4.47 1.34
N LEU A 51 -7.15 3.64 0.34
CA LEU A 51 -6.08 3.93 -0.62
C LEU A 51 -6.47 5.11 -1.53
N MET A 52 -5.66 6.17 -1.50
CA MET A 52 -5.93 7.38 -2.27
C MET A 52 -4.62 8.02 -2.73
N SER A 53 -4.52 8.38 -4.01
CA SER A 53 -3.37 9.09 -4.56
C SER A 53 -3.37 10.57 -4.15
N LEU A 54 -2.19 11.18 -4.17
CA LEU A 54 -1.98 12.60 -3.93
C LEU A 54 -1.11 13.20 -5.05
N PRO A 55 -1.33 14.48 -5.41
CA PRO A 55 -2.26 15.44 -4.81
C PRO A 55 -3.68 15.41 -5.38
N ASP A 56 -3.92 14.60 -6.40
CA ASP A 56 -5.19 14.48 -7.14
C ASP A 56 -6.35 13.93 -6.30
N LYS A 57 -6.06 13.30 -5.15
CA LYS A 57 -7.06 12.72 -4.22
C LYS A 57 -7.96 11.69 -4.91
N ARG A 58 -7.44 11.00 -5.93
CA ARG A 58 -8.18 9.91 -6.58
C ARG A 58 -8.21 8.72 -5.64
N GLN A 59 -9.41 8.24 -5.36
CA GLN A 59 -9.59 6.99 -4.63
C GLN A 59 -9.16 5.82 -5.55
N ILE A 60 -8.35 4.92 -5.01
CA ILE A 60 -7.94 3.70 -5.70
C ILE A 60 -8.83 2.57 -5.19
N ALA A 61 -9.77 2.10 -6.00
CA ALA A 61 -10.72 1.08 -5.57
C ALA A 61 -10.06 -0.30 -5.35
N ILE A 62 -10.71 -1.19 -4.62
CA ILE A 62 -10.27 -2.59 -4.50
C ILE A 62 -10.34 -3.22 -5.90
N GLY A 63 -9.26 -3.92 -6.31
CA GLY A 63 -9.06 -4.45 -7.65
C GLY A 63 -8.32 -3.49 -8.59
N GLU A 64 -8.16 -2.22 -8.23
CA GLU A 64 -7.33 -1.28 -8.97
C GLU A 64 -5.86 -1.31 -8.53
N LYS A 65 -5.03 -0.55 -9.24
CA LYS A 65 -3.63 -0.36 -8.93
C LYS A 65 -3.23 1.10 -9.08
N ILE A 66 -2.16 1.46 -8.39
CA ILE A 66 -1.48 2.76 -8.51
C ILE A 66 -0.05 2.54 -8.95
N GLU A 67 0.40 3.33 -9.91
CA GLU A 67 1.79 3.30 -10.39
C GLU A 67 2.71 3.95 -9.34
N LEU A 68 3.89 3.37 -9.16
CA LEU A 68 4.91 3.85 -8.23
C LEU A 68 6.02 4.54 -9.01
N THR A 69 5.75 5.77 -9.40
CA THR A 69 6.77 6.64 -10.00
C THR A 69 7.60 7.34 -8.92
N ASN A 70 8.77 7.85 -9.29
CA ASN A 70 9.62 8.55 -8.31
C ASN A 70 8.88 9.77 -7.73
N ASN A 71 8.95 9.93 -6.41
CA ASN A 71 8.22 10.93 -5.61
C ASN A 71 6.68 10.80 -5.62
N ALA A 72 6.12 9.71 -6.16
CA ALA A 72 4.68 9.46 -6.05
C ALA A 72 4.25 9.44 -4.57
N GLN A 73 3.08 9.99 -4.29
CA GLN A 73 2.52 10.04 -2.93
C GLN A 73 1.11 9.49 -2.90
N PHE A 74 0.81 8.74 -1.85
CA PHE A 74 -0.52 8.21 -1.60
C PHE A 74 -0.70 7.87 -0.12
N VAL A 75 -1.94 7.88 0.34
CA VAL A 75 -2.29 7.44 1.70
C VAL A 75 -2.85 6.04 1.65
N LEU A 76 -2.49 5.21 2.64
CA LEU A 76 -3.06 3.87 2.80
C LEU A 76 -4.37 3.91 3.61
N SER A 77 -4.53 4.90 4.49
CA SER A 77 -5.77 5.18 5.20
C SER A 77 -5.84 6.67 5.58
N LYS A 78 -7.06 7.21 5.60
CA LYS A 78 -7.37 8.57 6.09
C LYS A 78 -7.76 8.57 7.57
N GLU A 79 -7.91 7.39 8.16
CA GLU A 79 -8.23 7.23 9.58
C GLU A 79 -7.01 7.52 10.45
N GLU A 80 -7.25 7.71 11.75
CA GLU A 80 -6.18 7.84 12.74
C GLU A 80 -5.22 6.65 12.66
N GLY A 81 -3.92 6.96 12.68
CA GLY A 81 -2.88 5.95 12.55
C GLY A 81 -2.60 5.49 11.12
N GLY A 82 -3.37 5.96 10.13
CA GLY A 82 -3.09 5.80 8.71
C GLY A 82 -1.69 6.29 8.32
N ARG A 83 -1.15 5.74 7.24
CA ARG A 83 0.18 6.06 6.74
C ARG A 83 0.13 6.79 5.40
N LEU A 84 0.97 7.81 5.28
CA LEU A 84 1.37 8.41 4.00
C LEU A 84 2.57 7.63 3.47
N VAL A 85 2.55 7.33 2.17
CA VAL A 85 3.67 6.74 1.44
C VAL A 85 4.23 7.80 0.51
N VAL A 86 5.56 7.88 0.48
CA VAL A 86 6.34 8.63 -0.52
C VAL A 86 7.25 7.62 -1.20
N VAL A 87 7.16 7.53 -2.52
CA VAL A 87 7.95 6.58 -3.31
C VAL A 87 9.30 7.20 -3.64
N GLN A 88 10.37 6.46 -3.40
CA GLN A 88 11.70 6.76 -3.89
C GLN A 88 12.16 5.58 -4.74
N LEU A 89 12.40 5.82 -6.03
CA LEU A 89 13.05 4.84 -6.90
C LEU A 89 14.57 5.01 -6.78
N VAL A 90 15.27 3.89 -6.64
CA VAL A 90 16.74 3.85 -6.57
C VAL A 90 17.22 3.05 -7.75
N GLU A 91 18.04 3.68 -8.59
CA GLU A 91 18.80 3.00 -9.65
C GLU A 91 20.08 2.43 -9.03
N ASN A 92 20.41 1.19 -9.38
CA ASN A 92 21.63 0.52 -8.93
C ASN A 92 22.79 0.77 -9.89
#